data_AF-A0A957AHB2-F1
#
_entry.id   AF-A0A957AHB2-F1
#
_cell.length_a   1.000
_cell.length_b   1.000
_cell.length_c   1.000
_cell.angle_alpha   90.00
_cell.angle_beta   90.00
_cell.angle_gamma   90.00
#
_symmetry.space_group_name_H-M   'P 1'
#
loop_
_entity.id
_entity.type
_entity.pdbx_description
1 polymer ?
#
loop_
_entity_poly.entity_id
_entity_poly.type
_entity_poly.pdbx_seq_one_letter_code
_entity_poly.pdbx_strand_id
1 'polypeptide(L)'
;MEGARSLSDQLEGRLRSCDLATPSGQRAFAERIAEAAIHRFSSDADCPGFMDHLATVVLAIADYEGWFTIPRFRSYSDLSRAELWEMEDQLKRVEAILDHQDEATDLASGFLAALIEPLIQEHPRLLENEEIEPGSISFEANLRDLIQDIPEAIEQMMQIPFAPELEPLALTTRLRERIEYNLAIASGGVAGDPDSARTPKLPTKQSSIPAHKLPEAYLGGTPIPALLDYQLPVSLPQRTRFEHMHIVAGSGHGKTQTLQHLILHDLDAVAGGQASIIVIDSQSDLINNIAGLKLFSPGQPLADRLVLIDPTDLEWPVALNLFDVGMDRLDSYSQLDRERLTNSILELYDFVLGSLLDAGLTQKQNVIFRYITRLLLHVPNATIHTLRELLEEGGGDRYSEHIAKLQGSARAFFEHEFNGKEFAATKRQVLRRLYGILENQTFERMFSHPK
;
A
#
# COMPACT_ATOMS: atom_id res chain seq x y z
N MET A 1 19.97 -58.21 -6.58
CA MET A 1 18.69 -58.50 -7.27
C MET A 1 17.63 -58.94 -6.27
N GLU A 2 17.73 -60.11 -5.63
CA GLU A 2 16.80 -60.47 -4.53
C GLU A 2 16.95 -59.53 -3.32
N GLY A 3 18.17 -59.07 -3.02
CA GLY A 3 18.44 -58.14 -1.92
C GLY A 3 17.69 -56.80 -2.04
N ALA A 4 17.70 -56.15 -3.21
CA ALA A 4 17.02 -54.86 -3.41
C ALA A 4 15.49 -54.97 -3.31
N ARG A 5 14.92 -56.08 -3.80
CA ARG A 5 13.48 -56.35 -3.67
C ARG A 5 13.08 -56.64 -2.23
N SER A 6 13.88 -57.46 -1.53
CA SER A 6 13.69 -57.72 -0.11
C SER A 6 13.79 -56.44 0.73
N LEU A 7 14.75 -55.57 0.42
CA LEU A 7 14.93 -54.29 1.10
C LEU A 7 13.73 -53.37 0.83
N SER A 8 13.25 -53.29 -0.41
CA SER A 8 12.06 -52.52 -0.77
C SER A 8 10.82 -52.97 0.00
N ASP A 9 10.54 -54.27 0.05
CA ASP A 9 9.38 -54.82 0.78
C ASP A 9 9.50 -54.53 2.29
N GLN A 10 10.71 -54.62 2.84
CA GLN A 10 11.00 -54.27 4.24
C GLN A 10 10.77 -52.78 4.53
N LEU A 11 11.27 -51.89 3.68
CA LEU A 11 11.13 -50.44 3.84
C LEU A 11 9.67 -49.99 3.67
N GLU A 12 8.91 -50.59 2.74
CA GLU A 12 7.46 -50.34 2.64
C GLU A 12 6.74 -50.69 3.95
N GLY A 13 7.09 -51.82 4.57
CA GLY A 13 6.54 -52.21 5.87
C GLY A 13 6.86 -51.19 6.97
N ARG A 14 8.11 -50.70 7.00
CA ARG A 14 8.56 -49.69 7.97
C ARG A 14 7.88 -48.34 7.77
N LEU A 15 7.78 -47.86 6.52
CA LEU A 15 7.06 -46.62 6.20
C LEU A 15 5.61 -46.68 6.67
N ARG A 16 4.93 -47.82 6.51
CA ARG A 16 3.57 -48.02 7.03
C ARG A 16 3.53 -48.02 8.56
N SER A 17 4.50 -48.64 9.23
CA SER A 17 4.54 -48.66 10.70
C SER A 17 4.78 -47.29 11.34
N CYS A 18 5.45 -46.38 10.62
CA CYS A 18 5.72 -45.01 11.05
C CYS A 18 4.75 -43.98 10.46
N ASP A 19 3.68 -44.43 9.78
CA ASP A 19 2.70 -43.61 9.05
C ASP A 19 3.28 -42.71 7.93
N LEU A 20 4.52 -42.93 7.50
CA LEU A 20 5.16 -42.16 6.43
C LEU A 20 4.82 -42.67 5.01
N ALA A 21 4.01 -43.74 4.93
CA ALA A 21 3.51 -44.27 3.66
C ALA A 21 2.24 -43.57 3.15
N THR A 22 1.58 -42.76 3.99
CA THR A 22 0.31 -42.10 3.66
C THR A 22 0.52 -40.59 3.47
N PRO A 23 -0.26 -39.93 2.58
CA PRO A 23 -0.18 -38.47 2.44
C PRO A 23 -0.44 -37.73 3.76
N SER A 24 -1.34 -38.25 4.61
CA SER A 24 -1.67 -37.65 5.89
C SER A 24 -0.51 -37.72 6.88
N GLY A 25 0.18 -38.86 7.00
CA GLY A 25 1.31 -38.97 7.91
C GLY A 25 2.56 -38.25 7.41
N GLN A 26 2.76 -38.17 6.08
CA GLN A 26 3.78 -37.28 5.50
C GLN A 26 3.47 -35.81 5.79
N ARG A 27 2.20 -35.39 5.72
CA ARG A 27 1.78 -34.03 6.10
C ARG A 27 2.10 -33.75 7.56
N ALA A 28 1.73 -34.66 8.47
CA ALA A 28 2.04 -34.52 9.89
C ALA A 28 3.56 -34.46 10.15
N PHE A 29 4.38 -35.20 9.40
CA PHE A 29 5.83 -35.09 9.46
C PHE A 29 6.33 -33.71 9.04
N ALA A 30 5.81 -33.18 7.93
CA ALA A 30 6.17 -31.85 7.44
C ALA A 30 5.74 -30.72 8.39
N GLU A 31 4.56 -30.84 9.02
CA GLU A 31 4.08 -29.91 10.04
C GLU A 31 5.02 -29.87 11.25
N ARG A 32 5.49 -31.03 11.73
CA ARG A 32 6.49 -31.08 12.81
C ARG A 32 7.81 -30.40 12.44
N ILE A 33 8.27 -30.57 11.20
CA ILE A 33 9.49 -29.88 10.72
C ILE A 33 9.26 -28.36 10.67
N ALA A 34 8.13 -27.91 10.15
CA ALA A 34 7.78 -26.49 10.07
C ALA A 34 7.70 -25.86 11.47
N GLU A 35 7.00 -26.52 12.41
CA GLU A 35 6.89 -26.10 13.80
C GLU A 35 8.28 -26.03 14.47
N ALA A 36 9.09 -27.09 14.35
CA ALA A 36 10.43 -27.12 14.93
C ALA A 36 11.37 -26.06 14.33
N ALA A 37 11.22 -25.74 13.04
CA ALA A 37 11.97 -24.68 12.40
C ALA A 37 11.56 -23.30 12.91
N ILE A 38 10.26 -23.03 13.03
CA ILE A 38 9.71 -21.76 13.58
C ILE A 38 10.15 -21.56 15.03
N HIS A 39 10.09 -22.59 15.86
CA HIS A 39 10.45 -22.53 17.29
C HIS A 39 11.92 -22.16 17.56
N ARG A 40 12.78 -22.22 16.55
CA ARG A 40 14.17 -21.73 16.67
C ARG A 40 14.27 -20.21 16.66
N PHE A 41 13.26 -19.52 16.12
CA PHE A 41 13.20 -18.07 16.08
C PHE A 41 12.35 -17.51 17.22
N SER A 42 11.22 -18.15 17.50
CA SER A 42 10.32 -17.79 18.60
C SER A 42 9.53 -19.01 19.07
N SER A 43 9.63 -19.35 20.37
CA SER A 43 8.82 -20.42 20.98
C SER A 43 7.34 -20.06 21.10
N ASP A 44 7.02 -18.76 21.06
CA ASP A 44 5.68 -18.23 21.25
C ASP A 44 5.10 -17.72 19.92
N ALA A 45 5.64 -18.16 18.77
CA ALA A 45 5.17 -17.78 17.45
C ALA A 45 3.71 -18.22 17.26
N ASP A 46 2.87 -17.30 16.79
CA ASP A 46 1.51 -17.60 16.34
C ASP A 46 1.46 -17.26 14.86
N CYS A 47 1.56 -18.25 13.98
CA CYS A 47 1.61 -18.02 12.53
C CYS A 47 1.02 -19.18 11.73
N PRO A 48 -0.26 -19.55 11.95
CA PRO A 48 -0.84 -20.76 11.37
C PRO A 48 -0.78 -20.77 9.82
N GLY A 49 -0.98 -19.62 9.17
CA GLY A 49 -0.89 -19.50 7.72
C GLY A 49 0.52 -19.75 7.19
N PHE A 50 1.54 -19.15 7.82
CA PHE A 50 2.93 -19.33 7.39
C PHE A 50 3.42 -20.74 7.71
N MET A 51 3.07 -21.28 8.88
CA MET A 51 3.38 -22.66 9.25
C MET A 51 2.79 -23.69 8.28
N ASP A 52 1.54 -23.51 7.85
CA ASP A 52 0.88 -24.36 6.85
C ASP A 52 1.58 -24.29 5.48
N HIS A 53 1.99 -23.08 5.08
CA HIS A 53 2.79 -22.85 3.88
C HIS A 53 4.14 -23.57 3.95
N LEU A 54 4.88 -23.42 5.05
CA LEU A 54 6.16 -24.10 5.25
C LEU A 54 6.01 -25.62 5.22
N ALA A 55 4.98 -26.18 5.86
CA ALA A 55 4.69 -27.62 5.80
C ALA A 55 4.42 -28.09 4.36
N THR A 56 3.77 -27.26 3.54
CA THR A 56 3.55 -27.52 2.12
C THR A 56 4.86 -27.53 1.33
N VAL A 57 5.77 -26.59 1.61
CA VAL A 57 7.10 -26.57 0.99
C VAL A 57 7.94 -27.77 1.43
N VAL A 58 7.92 -28.14 2.71
CA VAL A 58 8.64 -29.33 3.22
C VAL A 58 8.15 -30.61 2.55
N LEU A 59 6.85 -30.77 2.37
CA LEU A 59 6.30 -31.90 1.60
C LEU A 59 6.85 -31.92 0.18
N ALA A 60 6.86 -30.78 -0.50
CA ALA A 60 7.39 -30.69 -1.86
C ALA A 60 8.89 -31.01 -1.91
N ILE A 61 9.67 -30.61 -0.90
CA ILE A 61 11.09 -30.99 -0.74
C ILE A 61 11.23 -32.50 -0.52
N ALA A 62 10.43 -33.08 0.37
CA ALA A 62 10.44 -34.52 0.66
C ALA A 62 10.10 -35.35 -0.58
N ASP A 63 9.13 -34.91 -1.39
CA ASP A 63 8.76 -35.54 -2.66
C ASP A 63 9.87 -35.38 -3.71
N TYR A 64 10.45 -34.18 -3.80
CA TYR A 64 11.52 -33.86 -4.74
C TYR A 64 12.78 -34.71 -4.48
N GLU A 65 13.19 -34.82 -3.22
CA GLU A 65 14.33 -35.63 -2.77
C GLU A 65 13.99 -37.12 -2.65
N GLY A 66 12.70 -37.45 -2.60
CA GLY A 66 12.21 -38.81 -2.44
C GLY A 66 12.45 -39.38 -1.05
N TRP A 67 12.34 -38.59 0.02
CA TRP A 67 12.58 -39.03 1.40
C TRP A 67 11.77 -40.28 1.80
N PHE A 68 10.58 -40.44 1.22
CA PHE A 68 9.67 -41.57 1.49
C PHE A 68 9.32 -42.37 0.24
N THR A 69 10.05 -42.17 -0.86
CA THR A 69 9.74 -42.76 -2.16
C THR A 69 10.50 -44.07 -2.36
N ILE A 70 9.76 -45.18 -2.38
CA ILE A 70 10.28 -46.50 -2.75
C ILE A 70 10.20 -46.66 -4.29
N PRO A 71 11.32 -46.92 -4.98
CA PRO A 71 11.34 -47.04 -6.43
C PRO A 71 10.63 -48.33 -6.88
N ARG A 72 9.71 -48.23 -7.85
CA ARG A 72 8.98 -49.39 -8.38
C ARG A 72 9.85 -50.18 -9.37
N PHE A 73 10.05 -51.46 -9.10
CA PHE A 73 10.77 -52.35 -10.01
C PHE A 73 9.90 -52.75 -11.21
N ARG A 74 10.30 -52.34 -12.42
CA ARG A 74 9.83 -52.94 -13.68
C ARG A 74 10.55 -54.28 -13.94
N SER A 75 10.20 -54.98 -15.02
CA SER A 75 10.95 -56.17 -15.45
C SER A 75 12.43 -55.82 -15.60
N TYR A 76 13.28 -56.42 -14.76
CA TYR A 76 14.72 -56.11 -14.67
C TYR A 76 15.52 -56.43 -15.94
N SER A 77 14.91 -57.10 -16.93
CA SER A 77 15.50 -57.32 -18.26
C SER A 77 15.75 -56.02 -19.04
N ASP A 78 15.08 -54.93 -18.64
CA ASP A 78 15.01 -53.69 -19.42
C ASP A 78 15.72 -52.51 -18.74
N LEU A 79 16.34 -52.71 -17.56
CA LEU A 79 17.03 -51.68 -16.79
C LEU A 79 18.54 -51.68 -17.05
N SER A 80 19.09 -50.50 -17.29
CA SER A 80 20.53 -50.26 -17.36
C SER A 80 21.19 -50.40 -15.99
N ARG A 81 22.52 -50.60 -15.96
CA ARG A 81 23.28 -50.65 -14.71
C ARG A 81 23.19 -49.35 -13.91
N ALA A 82 23.11 -48.21 -14.59
CA ALA A 82 22.99 -46.90 -13.96
C ALA A 82 21.65 -46.77 -13.22
N GLU A 83 20.55 -47.16 -13.86
CA GLU A 83 19.22 -47.14 -13.23
C GLU A 83 19.15 -48.06 -12.00
N LEU A 84 19.82 -49.22 -12.04
CA LEU A 84 19.87 -50.11 -10.88
C LEU A 84 20.62 -49.50 -9.70
N TRP A 85 21.73 -48.79 -9.94
CA TRP A 85 22.46 -48.09 -8.90
C TRP A 85 21.66 -46.95 -8.30
N GLU A 86 20.97 -46.16 -9.13
CA GLU A 86 20.11 -45.08 -8.67
C GLU A 86 18.97 -45.60 -7.78
N MET A 87 18.36 -46.74 -8.15
CA MET A 87 17.36 -47.38 -7.31
C MET A 87 17.93 -47.88 -5.98
N GLU A 88 19.14 -48.47 -5.97
CA GLU A 88 19.79 -48.93 -4.74
C GLU A 88 20.16 -47.76 -3.82
N ASP A 89 20.65 -46.65 -4.35
CA ASP A 89 20.98 -45.46 -3.56
C ASP A 89 19.72 -44.77 -3.02
N GLN A 90 18.63 -44.76 -3.78
CA GLN A 90 17.33 -44.30 -3.31
C GLN A 90 16.84 -45.15 -2.11
N LEU A 91 16.93 -46.47 -2.20
CA LEU A 91 16.52 -47.38 -1.11
C LEU A 91 17.37 -47.18 0.15
N LYS A 92 18.71 -47.05 0.00
CA LYS A 92 19.61 -46.78 1.13
C LYS A 92 19.31 -45.43 1.80
N ARG A 93 18.94 -44.42 1.03
CA ARG A 93 18.56 -43.12 1.57
C ARG A 93 17.30 -43.22 2.43
N VAL A 94 16.26 -43.87 1.91
CA VAL A 94 15.03 -44.12 2.68
C VAL A 94 15.31 -44.96 3.93
N GLU A 95 16.17 -45.97 3.82
CA GLU A 95 16.63 -46.77 4.96
C GLU A 95 17.32 -45.92 6.03
N ALA A 96 18.27 -45.07 5.63
CA ALA A 96 18.99 -44.19 6.54
C ALA A 96 18.05 -43.21 7.27
N ILE A 97 17.11 -42.60 6.55
CA ILE A 97 16.08 -41.72 7.15
C ILE A 97 15.23 -42.48 8.17
N LEU A 98 14.84 -43.72 7.86
CA LEU A 98 14.02 -44.55 8.75
C LEU A 98 14.80 -45.12 9.94
N ASP A 99 16.11 -45.33 9.82
CA ASP A 99 16.99 -45.76 10.91
C ASP A 99 17.29 -44.62 11.89
N HIS A 100 17.32 -43.38 11.37
CA HIS A 100 17.71 -42.17 12.10
C HIS A 100 16.60 -41.10 12.09
N GLN A 101 15.36 -41.46 12.40
CA GLN A 101 14.20 -40.57 12.23
C GLN A 101 14.28 -39.26 13.03
N ASP A 102 14.72 -39.31 14.28
CA ASP A 102 14.83 -38.13 15.14
C ASP A 102 15.89 -37.17 14.57
N GLU A 103 17.07 -37.70 14.24
CA GLU A 103 18.16 -36.95 13.61
C GLU A 103 17.77 -36.38 12.24
N ALA A 104 17.04 -37.15 11.43
CA ALA A 104 16.51 -36.69 10.14
C ALA A 104 15.54 -35.51 10.33
N THR A 105 14.68 -35.56 11.34
CA THR A 105 13.73 -34.48 11.67
C THR A 105 14.47 -33.24 12.16
N ASP A 106 15.48 -33.41 13.01
CA ASP A 106 16.30 -32.31 13.53
C ASP A 106 17.14 -31.64 12.44
N LEU A 107 17.71 -32.42 11.51
CA LEU A 107 18.45 -31.92 10.36
C LEU A 107 17.54 -31.26 9.32
N ALA A 108 16.35 -31.81 9.07
CA ALA A 108 15.38 -31.21 8.15
C ALA A 108 14.78 -29.90 8.70
N SER A 109 14.49 -29.83 10.00
CA SER A 109 14.15 -28.55 10.66
C SER A 109 15.35 -27.61 10.72
N GLY A 110 16.57 -28.18 10.87
CA GLY A 110 17.91 -27.65 10.57
C GLY A 110 17.90 -26.74 9.36
N PHE A 111 17.75 -27.44 8.25
CA PHE A 111 17.72 -26.96 6.89
C PHE A 111 16.61 -25.94 6.65
N LEU A 112 15.37 -26.24 7.05
CA LEU A 112 14.25 -25.32 6.83
C LEU A 112 14.44 -24.00 7.58
N ALA A 113 14.89 -24.04 8.84
CA ALA A 113 15.15 -22.83 9.61
C ALA A 113 16.19 -21.94 8.92
N ALA A 114 17.29 -22.52 8.45
CA ALA A 114 18.30 -21.76 7.71
C ALA A 114 17.71 -21.14 6.43
N LEU A 115 16.83 -21.85 5.70
CA LEU A 115 16.22 -21.31 4.49
C LEU A 115 15.30 -20.10 4.76
N ILE A 116 14.57 -20.11 5.87
CA ILE A 116 13.60 -19.06 6.21
C ILE A 116 14.18 -17.93 7.06
N GLU A 117 15.37 -18.11 7.63
CA GLU A 117 16.05 -17.10 8.46
C GLU A 117 16.14 -15.72 7.77
N PRO A 118 16.55 -15.60 6.49
CA PRO A 118 16.63 -14.30 5.83
C PRO A 118 15.25 -13.64 5.68
N LEU A 119 14.21 -14.46 5.46
CA LEU A 119 12.83 -13.99 5.32
C LEU A 119 12.30 -13.44 6.64
N ILE A 120 12.55 -14.15 7.75
CA ILE A 120 12.12 -13.76 9.09
C ILE A 120 12.91 -12.53 9.58
N GLN A 121 14.20 -12.44 9.27
CA GLN A 121 15.01 -11.27 9.63
C GLN A 121 14.51 -9.98 8.95
N GLU A 122 14.12 -10.05 7.67
CA GLU A 122 13.53 -8.91 6.99
C GLU A 122 12.07 -8.65 7.41
N HIS A 123 11.29 -9.72 7.64
CA HIS A 123 9.87 -9.65 7.98
C HIS A 123 9.53 -10.46 9.24
N PRO A 124 9.85 -9.95 10.45
CA PRO A 124 9.56 -10.64 11.71
C PRO A 124 8.08 -10.98 11.90
N ARG A 125 7.19 -10.22 11.24
CA ARG A 125 5.74 -10.44 11.20
C ARG A 125 5.32 -11.80 10.63
N LEU A 126 6.20 -12.51 9.92
CA LEU A 126 5.93 -13.89 9.48
C LEU A 126 5.67 -14.85 10.66
N LEU A 127 6.12 -14.49 11.86
CA LEU A 127 5.93 -15.26 13.10
C LEU A 127 4.73 -14.79 13.93
N GLU A 128 3.98 -13.81 13.43
CA GLU A 128 2.87 -13.17 14.13
C GLU A 128 1.56 -13.35 13.36
N ASN A 129 0.49 -13.56 14.11
CA ASN A 129 -0.86 -13.64 13.60
C ASN A 129 -1.52 -12.31 13.96
N GLU A 130 -1.49 -11.34 13.04
CA GLU A 130 -2.13 -10.07 13.30
C GLU A 130 -3.64 -10.25 13.38
N GLU A 131 -4.20 -10.06 14.57
CA GLU A 131 -5.63 -9.79 14.70
C GLU A 131 -5.95 -8.50 13.95
N ILE A 132 -6.64 -8.63 12.82
CA ILE A 132 -7.03 -7.49 12.01
C ILE A 132 -8.07 -6.68 12.78
N GLU A 133 -7.68 -5.48 13.24
CA GLU A 133 -8.61 -4.59 13.94
C GLU A 133 -9.82 -4.25 13.03
N PRO A 134 -11.04 -4.20 13.57
CA PRO A 134 -12.22 -3.84 12.78
C PRO A 134 -12.05 -2.51 12.03
N GLY A 135 -12.32 -2.53 10.73
CA GLY A 135 -12.19 -1.36 9.84
C GLY A 135 -10.77 -1.11 9.32
N SER A 136 -9.80 -1.98 9.65
CA SER A 136 -8.49 -1.96 9.01
C SER A 136 -8.59 -2.30 7.53
N ILE A 137 -7.71 -1.70 6.74
CA ILE A 137 -7.56 -2.05 5.33
C ILE A 137 -6.56 -3.19 5.26
N SER A 138 -7.00 -4.35 4.77
CA SER A 138 -6.14 -5.52 4.63
C SER A 138 -6.01 -5.92 3.17
N PHE A 139 -4.80 -6.30 2.78
CA PHE A 139 -4.50 -6.83 1.46
C PHE A 139 -3.43 -7.91 1.55
N GLU A 140 -3.49 -8.87 0.64
CA GLU A 140 -2.48 -9.90 0.50
C GLU A 140 -1.32 -9.35 -0.34
N ALA A 141 -0.10 -9.51 0.17
CA ALA A 141 1.12 -9.17 -0.55
C ALA A 141 1.96 -10.44 -0.74
N ASN A 142 2.46 -10.65 -1.96
CA ASN A 142 3.37 -11.74 -2.20
C ASN A 142 4.71 -11.45 -1.50
N LEU A 143 5.17 -12.35 -0.63
CA LEU A 143 6.39 -12.17 0.17
C LEU A 143 7.60 -11.83 -0.72
N ARG A 144 7.68 -12.38 -1.93
CA ARG A 144 8.73 -12.06 -2.90
C ARG A 144 8.85 -10.57 -3.25
N ASP A 145 7.74 -9.83 -3.20
CA ASP A 145 7.70 -8.40 -3.54
C ASP A 145 8.03 -7.51 -2.33
N LEU A 146 8.07 -8.10 -1.13
CA LEU A 146 8.37 -7.41 0.12
C LEU A 146 9.85 -7.51 0.52
N ILE A 147 10.60 -8.43 -0.08
CA ILE A 147 12.03 -8.63 0.19
C ILE A 147 12.83 -7.47 -0.40
N GLN A 148 13.65 -6.82 0.41
CA GLN A 148 14.43 -5.66 0.00
C GLN A 148 15.66 -6.05 -0.84
N ASP A 149 16.39 -7.09 -0.43
CA ASP A 149 17.58 -7.59 -1.13
C ASP A 149 17.38 -9.04 -1.62
N ILE A 150 16.57 -9.19 -2.67
CA ILE A 150 16.37 -10.49 -3.32
C ILE A 150 17.71 -11.16 -3.70
N PRO A 151 18.70 -10.47 -4.30
CA PRO A 151 19.99 -11.10 -4.61
C PRO A 151 20.66 -11.74 -3.40
N GLU A 152 20.74 -11.05 -2.26
CA GLU A 152 21.36 -11.60 -1.05
C GLU A 152 20.57 -12.79 -0.49
N ALA A 153 19.24 -12.67 -0.40
CA ALA A 153 18.38 -13.77 0.07
C ALA A 153 18.55 -15.04 -0.77
N ILE A 154 18.56 -14.92 -2.11
CA ILE A 154 18.72 -16.07 -3.02
C ILE A 154 20.13 -16.67 -2.93
N GLU A 155 21.16 -15.84 -2.75
CA GLU A 155 22.55 -16.31 -2.59
C GLU A 155 22.74 -17.10 -1.30
N GLN A 156 22.09 -16.71 -0.20
CA GLN A 156 22.09 -17.47 1.05
C GLN A 156 21.30 -18.79 0.88
N MET A 157 20.07 -18.72 0.35
CA MET A 157 19.21 -19.90 0.13
C MET A 157 19.88 -20.98 -0.73
N MET A 158 20.62 -20.59 -1.77
CA MET A 158 21.27 -21.55 -2.66
C MET A 158 22.44 -22.31 -2.01
N GLN A 159 23.06 -21.75 -0.96
CA GLN A 159 24.21 -22.37 -0.28
C GLN A 159 23.78 -23.40 0.76
N ILE A 160 22.61 -23.22 1.36
CA ILE A 160 22.13 -24.03 2.49
C ILE A 160 22.05 -25.54 2.17
N PRO A 161 21.59 -25.99 0.98
CA PRO A 161 21.60 -27.41 0.63
C PRO A 161 22.98 -28.09 0.65
N PHE A 162 24.08 -27.32 0.64
CA PHE A 162 25.46 -27.81 0.66
C PHE A 162 26.05 -27.90 2.07
N ALA A 163 25.26 -27.65 3.12
CA ALA A 163 25.71 -27.77 4.50
C ALA A 163 26.23 -29.20 4.79
N PRO A 164 27.46 -29.36 5.33
CA PRO A 164 28.06 -30.67 5.58
C PRO A 164 27.23 -31.58 6.49
N GLU A 165 26.43 -30.99 7.39
CA GLU A 165 25.59 -31.71 8.34
C GLU A 165 24.45 -32.49 7.66
N LEU A 166 24.08 -32.13 6.42
CA LEU A 166 23.00 -32.78 5.65
C LEU A 166 23.50 -34.00 4.85
N GLU A 167 24.81 -34.14 4.67
CA GLU A 167 25.43 -35.21 3.87
C GLU A 167 25.20 -36.63 4.43
N PRO A 168 25.33 -36.89 5.75
CA PRO A 168 25.21 -38.24 6.30
C PRO A 168 23.89 -38.95 5.97
N LEU A 169 22.78 -38.19 5.90
CA LEU A 169 21.45 -38.71 5.58
C LEU A 169 21.01 -38.39 4.13
N ALA A 170 21.87 -37.74 3.34
CA ALA A 170 21.61 -37.39 1.95
C ALA A 170 20.25 -36.68 1.74
N LEU A 171 19.89 -35.74 2.63
CA LEU A 171 18.58 -35.10 2.62
C LEU A 171 18.37 -34.15 1.44
N THR A 172 19.43 -33.64 0.81
CA THR A 172 19.40 -32.54 -0.18
C THR A 172 20.14 -32.86 -1.48
N THR A 173 20.38 -34.13 -1.81
CA THR A 173 21.21 -34.51 -2.97
C THR A 173 20.70 -33.94 -4.29
N ARG A 174 19.39 -34.09 -4.59
CA ARG A 174 18.83 -33.62 -5.87
C ARG A 174 18.80 -32.10 -5.94
N LEU A 175 18.56 -31.43 -4.80
CA LEU A 175 18.60 -29.98 -4.68
C LEU A 175 20.00 -29.46 -5.01
N ARG A 176 21.05 -30.07 -4.45
CA ARG A 176 22.45 -29.71 -4.75
C ARG A 176 22.75 -29.83 -6.24
N GLU A 177 22.43 -30.97 -6.85
CA GLU A 177 22.65 -31.21 -8.28
C GLU A 177 21.93 -30.16 -9.15
N ARG A 178 20.68 -29.85 -8.81
CA ARG A 178 19.90 -28.86 -9.55
C ARG A 178 20.41 -27.44 -9.38
N ILE A 179 20.83 -27.07 -8.18
CA ILE A 179 21.39 -25.74 -7.89
C ILE A 179 22.75 -25.57 -8.55
N GLU A 180 23.62 -26.58 -8.54
CA GLU A 180 24.88 -26.57 -9.29
C GLU A 180 24.63 -26.37 -10.79
N TYR A 181 23.67 -27.10 -11.35
CA TYR A 181 23.24 -26.93 -12.74
C TYR A 181 22.76 -25.48 -13.01
N ASN A 182 21.88 -24.95 -12.17
CA ASN A 182 21.35 -23.60 -12.32
C ASN A 182 22.45 -22.54 -12.22
N LEU A 183 23.37 -22.67 -11.27
CA LEU A 183 24.52 -21.78 -11.11
C LEU A 183 25.41 -21.80 -12.36
N ALA A 184 25.69 -22.97 -12.92
CA ALA A 184 26.47 -23.09 -14.16
C ALA A 184 25.78 -22.36 -15.32
N ILE A 185 24.47 -22.55 -15.51
CA ILE A 185 23.68 -21.88 -16.55
C ILE A 185 23.65 -20.36 -16.33
N ALA A 186 23.33 -19.88 -15.13
CA ALA A 186 23.30 -18.45 -14.80
C ALA A 186 24.68 -17.78 -14.95
N SER A 187 25.76 -18.56 -14.85
CA SER A 187 27.14 -18.11 -15.07
C SER A 187 27.55 -18.08 -16.54
N GLY A 188 26.66 -18.49 -17.46
CA GLY A 188 26.92 -18.53 -18.91
C GLY A 188 27.49 -19.87 -19.40
N GLY A 189 27.40 -20.92 -18.59
CA GLY A 189 27.73 -22.29 -18.97
C GLY A 189 26.73 -22.90 -19.96
N VAL A 190 27.15 -24.00 -20.58
CA VAL A 190 26.36 -24.79 -21.53
C VAL A 190 25.70 -25.95 -20.78
N ALA A 191 24.42 -26.19 -21.07
CA ALA A 191 23.69 -27.32 -20.47
C ALA A 191 24.38 -28.66 -20.79
N GLY A 192 24.69 -29.42 -19.74
CA GLY A 192 25.35 -30.73 -19.84
C GLY A 192 26.89 -30.68 -19.85
N ASP A 193 27.49 -29.50 -19.69
CA ASP A 193 28.94 -29.32 -19.55
C ASP A 193 29.26 -28.56 -18.24
N PRO A 194 29.56 -29.27 -17.13
CA PRO A 194 29.83 -28.67 -15.82
C PRO A 194 31.02 -27.71 -15.81
N ASP A 195 31.99 -27.92 -16.71
CA ASP A 195 33.25 -27.15 -16.76
C ASP A 195 33.18 -25.96 -17.73
N SER A 196 32.06 -25.80 -18.44
CA SER A 196 31.89 -24.75 -19.46
C SER A 196 31.88 -23.33 -18.89
N ALA A 197 31.50 -23.16 -17.62
CA ALA A 197 31.51 -21.87 -16.94
C ALA A 197 32.88 -21.60 -16.29
N ARG A 198 33.66 -20.67 -16.84
CA ARG A 198 35.01 -20.32 -16.32
C ARG A 198 35.01 -19.71 -14.91
N THR A 199 33.90 -19.11 -14.48
CA THR A 199 33.78 -18.48 -13.15
C THR A 199 32.31 -18.42 -12.72
N PRO A 200 31.95 -18.99 -11.55
CA PRO A 200 30.57 -18.92 -11.05
C PRO A 200 30.19 -17.46 -10.73
N LYS A 201 29.03 -17.04 -11.24
CA LYS A 201 28.40 -15.75 -10.93
C LYS A 201 27.28 -15.97 -9.92
N LEU A 202 27.51 -15.58 -8.68
CA LEU A 202 26.52 -15.62 -7.62
C LEU A 202 25.43 -14.54 -7.84
N PRO A 203 24.23 -14.71 -7.26
CA PRO A 203 23.12 -13.77 -7.43
C PRO A 203 23.47 -12.30 -7.16
N THR A 204 24.22 -12.00 -6.09
CA THR A 204 24.64 -10.61 -5.76
C THR A 204 25.56 -9.98 -6.80
N LYS A 205 26.23 -10.81 -7.61
CA LYS A 205 27.14 -10.38 -8.70
C LYS A 205 26.51 -10.52 -10.08
N GLN A 206 25.23 -10.89 -10.15
CA GLN A 206 24.52 -11.15 -11.40
C GLN A 206 23.81 -9.89 -11.90
N SER A 207 24.51 -9.07 -12.68
CA SER A 207 23.95 -7.84 -13.25
C SER A 207 23.12 -8.06 -14.52
N SER A 208 23.19 -9.23 -15.16
CA SER A 208 22.52 -9.49 -16.44
C SER A 208 21.10 -10.04 -16.32
N ILE A 209 20.73 -10.53 -15.13
CA ILE A 209 19.40 -11.06 -14.83
C ILE A 209 18.69 -10.06 -13.91
N PRO A 210 17.48 -9.58 -14.25
CA PRO A 210 16.70 -8.71 -13.35
C PRO A 210 16.44 -9.38 -12.00
N ALA A 211 16.48 -8.61 -10.90
CA ALA A 211 16.35 -9.13 -9.53
C ALA A 211 15.13 -10.04 -9.33
N HIS A 212 13.96 -9.64 -9.85
CA HIS A 212 12.71 -10.42 -9.74
C HIS A 212 12.73 -11.78 -10.46
N LYS A 213 13.75 -12.06 -11.30
CA LYS A 213 13.94 -13.34 -12.00
C LYS A 213 15.05 -14.20 -11.40
N LEU A 214 15.78 -13.71 -10.40
CA LEU A 214 16.85 -14.46 -9.75
C LEU A 214 16.35 -15.73 -9.03
N PRO A 215 15.18 -15.75 -8.36
CA PRO A 215 14.67 -16.98 -7.75
C PRO A 215 14.52 -18.10 -8.78
N GLU A 216 13.92 -17.82 -9.94
CA GLU A 216 13.75 -18.80 -11.00
C GLU A 216 15.08 -19.19 -11.67
N ALA A 217 16.02 -18.25 -11.79
CA ALA A 217 17.31 -18.51 -12.44
C ALA A 217 18.23 -19.41 -11.60
N TYR A 218 18.25 -19.25 -10.27
CA TYR A 218 19.19 -19.96 -9.39
C TYR A 218 18.54 -21.13 -8.64
N LEU A 219 17.28 -21.01 -8.26
CA LEU A 219 16.55 -22.02 -7.49
C LEU A 219 15.47 -22.73 -8.34
N GLY A 220 15.29 -22.34 -9.60
CA GLY A 220 14.26 -22.89 -10.48
C GLY A 220 14.36 -24.40 -10.73
N GLY A 221 13.20 -25.06 -10.77
CA GLY A 221 13.13 -26.52 -10.86
C GLY A 221 13.43 -27.23 -9.53
N THR A 222 13.48 -26.48 -8.43
CA THR A 222 13.42 -27.00 -7.06
C THR A 222 12.14 -26.48 -6.36
N PRO A 223 11.75 -27.05 -5.21
CA PRO A 223 10.67 -26.50 -4.40
C PRO A 223 11.01 -25.24 -3.60
N ILE A 224 12.29 -24.85 -3.49
CA ILE A 224 12.74 -23.74 -2.63
C ILE A 224 12.09 -22.39 -2.99
N PRO A 225 11.91 -22.00 -4.28
CA PRO A 225 11.25 -20.74 -4.63
C PRO A 225 9.85 -20.58 -4.03
N ALA A 226 9.15 -21.68 -3.75
CA ALA A 226 7.80 -21.63 -3.17
C ALA A 226 7.79 -20.97 -1.78
N LEU A 227 8.92 -20.94 -1.05
CA LEU A 227 9.06 -20.17 0.20
C LEU A 227 8.72 -18.68 0.00
N LEU A 228 9.01 -18.14 -1.19
CA LEU A 228 8.82 -16.73 -1.52
C LEU A 228 7.39 -16.42 -1.97
N ASP A 229 6.59 -17.42 -2.32
CA ASP A 229 5.25 -17.23 -2.89
C ASP A 229 4.15 -17.09 -1.81
N TYR A 230 4.54 -17.10 -0.53
CA TYR A 230 3.61 -16.88 0.59
C TYR A 230 2.87 -15.56 0.43
N GLN A 231 1.55 -15.59 0.58
CA GLN A 231 0.73 -14.40 0.63
C GLN A 231 0.72 -13.90 2.09
N LEU A 232 1.48 -12.84 2.34
CA LEU A 232 1.53 -12.20 3.64
C LEU A 232 0.36 -11.22 3.75
N PRO A 233 -0.57 -11.41 4.71
CA PRO A 233 -1.58 -10.41 4.99
C PRO A 233 -0.91 -9.15 5.55
N VAL A 234 -1.10 -8.02 4.85
CA VAL A 234 -0.65 -6.71 5.30
C VAL A 234 -1.87 -5.90 5.69
N SER A 235 -1.89 -5.42 6.93
CA SER A 235 -2.96 -4.59 7.48
C SER A 235 -2.49 -3.15 7.69
N LEU A 236 -3.35 -2.20 7.32
CA LEU A 236 -3.26 -0.79 7.67
C LEU A 236 -4.36 -0.49 8.70
N PRO A 237 -4.02 -0.48 10.01
CA PRO A 237 -5.00 -0.21 11.06
C PRO A 237 -5.69 1.15 10.85
N GLN A 238 -7.01 1.16 11.03
CA GLN A 238 -7.82 2.37 10.83
C GLN A 238 -7.32 3.52 11.70
N ARG A 239 -6.95 3.22 12.96
CA ARG A 239 -6.43 4.21 13.90
C ARG A 239 -5.14 4.86 13.39
N THR A 240 -4.16 4.06 12.98
CA THR A 240 -2.89 4.54 12.41
C THR A 240 -3.14 5.36 11.14
N ARG A 241 -4.03 4.90 10.26
CA ARG A 241 -4.39 5.65 9.04
C ARG A 241 -5.02 7.00 9.35
N PHE A 242 -5.80 7.10 10.43
CA PHE A 242 -6.44 8.34 10.88
C PHE A 242 -5.45 9.37 11.44
N GLU A 243 -4.23 8.95 11.81
CA GLU A 243 -3.12 9.84 12.21
C GLU A 243 -2.46 10.56 11.02
N HIS A 244 -3.07 10.45 9.83
CA HIS A 244 -2.60 10.94 8.53
C HIS A 244 -1.62 9.99 7.82
N MET A 245 -1.63 10.06 6.48
CA MET A 245 -0.83 9.19 5.62
C MET A 245 -0.11 10.02 4.55
N HIS A 246 1.19 9.78 4.39
CA HIS A 246 2.00 10.35 3.31
C HIS A 246 2.40 9.25 2.33
N ILE A 247 1.81 9.26 1.13
CA ILE A 247 2.11 8.30 0.06
C ILE A 247 3.10 8.92 -0.92
N VAL A 248 4.32 8.38 -0.96
CA VAL A 248 5.39 8.80 -1.88
C VAL A 248 5.51 7.78 -3.00
N ALA A 249 5.29 8.22 -4.24
CA ALA A 249 5.34 7.35 -5.42
C ALA A 249 5.68 8.17 -6.67
N GLY A 250 6.53 7.61 -7.53
CA GLY A 250 6.82 8.18 -8.85
C GLY A 250 5.65 8.02 -9.82
N SER A 251 5.70 8.70 -10.96
CA SER A 251 4.73 8.48 -12.03
C SER A 251 4.73 7.01 -12.47
N GLY A 252 3.55 6.43 -12.70
CA GLY A 252 3.39 5.01 -13.07
C GLY A 252 3.56 4.00 -11.93
N HIS A 253 3.89 4.40 -10.71
CA HIS A 253 4.10 3.48 -9.57
C HIS A 253 2.80 3.12 -8.82
N GLY A 254 1.64 3.31 -9.44
CA GLY A 254 0.36 2.89 -8.87
C GLY A 254 -0.27 3.83 -7.84
N LYS A 255 0.25 5.04 -7.57
CA LYS A 255 -0.31 6.00 -6.59
C LYS A 255 -1.84 6.17 -6.71
N THR A 256 -2.33 6.41 -7.92
CA THR A 256 -3.75 6.60 -8.18
C THR A 256 -4.56 5.33 -7.89
N GLN A 257 -4.02 4.15 -8.23
CA GLN A 257 -4.67 2.86 -7.94
C GLN A 257 -4.75 2.61 -6.43
N THR A 258 -3.67 2.88 -5.69
CA THR A 258 -3.66 2.81 -4.22
C THR A 258 -4.73 3.71 -3.62
N LEU A 259 -4.78 4.99 -4.02
CA LEU A 259 -5.78 5.94 -3.53
C LEU A 259 -7.22 5.49 -3.85
N GLN A 260 -7.47 4.97 -5.05
CA GLN A 260 -8.77 4.41 -5.42
C GLN A 260 -9.17 3.25 -4.51
N HIS A 261 -8.23 2.35 -4.21
CA HIS A 261 -8.48 1.23 -3.30
C HIS A 261 -8.85 1.69 -1.89
N LEU A 262 -8.11 2.66 -1.34
CA LEU A 262 -8.40 3.25 -0.02
C LEU A 262 -9.78 3.93 -0.01
N ILE A 263 -10.14 4.66 -1.07
CA ILE A 263 -11.44 5.32 -1.18
C ILE A 263 -12.58 4.30 -1.28
N LEU A 264 -12.42 3.27 -2.12
CA LEU A 264 -13.42 2.21 -2.29
C LEU A 264 -13.71 1.50 -0.97
N HIS A 265 -12.67 1.20 -0.17
CA HIS A 265 -12.84 0.64 1.17
C HIS A 265 -13.70 1.54 2.07
N ASP A 266 -13.48 2.86 2.01
CA ASP A 266 -14.19 3.80 2.87
C ASP A 266 -15.64 4.09 2.43
N LEU A 267 -16.00 3.78 1.18
CA LEU A 267 -17.36 4.04 0.67
C LEU A 267 -18.44 3.25 1.42
N ASP A 268 -18.12 2.08 1.98
CA ASP A 268 -19.07 1.33 2.80
C ASP A 268 -19.42 2.09 4.10
N ALA A 269 -18.41 2.69 4.75
CA ALA A 269 -18.62 3.55 5.90
C ALA A 269 -19.39 4.84 5.53
N VAL A 270 -19.16 5.39 4.33
CA VAL A 270 -19.93 6.52 3.81
C VAL A 270 -21.41 6.15 3.61
N ALA A 271 -21.69 4.97 3.05
CA ALA A 271 -23.06 4.46 2.90
C ALA A 271 -23.76 4.28 4.26
N GLY A 272 -23.01 3.81 5.26
CA GLY A 272 -23.45 3.72 6.65
C GLY A 272 -23.62 5.06 7.38
N GLY A 273 -23.21 6.18 6.79
CA GLY A 273 -23.24 7.51 7.43
C GLY A 273 -22.21 7.67 8.56
N GLN A 274 -21.15 6.86 8.53
CA GLN A 274 -20.08 6.84 9.54
C GLN A 274 -18.85 7.63 9.11
N ALA A 275 -18.75 7.97 7.82
CA ALA A 275 -17.63 8.71 7.25
C ALA A 275 -18.09 9.66 6.13
N SER A 276 -17.21 10.62 5.80
CA SER A 276 -17.27 11.47 4.61
C SER A 276 -15.90 11.45 3.94
N ILE A 277 -15.87 11.43 2.61
CA ILE A 277 -14.63 11.45 1.85
C ILE A 277 -14.59 12.73 1.02
N ILE A 278 -13.48 13.46 1.11
CA ILE A 278 -13.21 14.65 0.29
C ILE A 278 -12.02 14.32 -0.60
N VAL A 279 -12.21 14.41 -1.91
CA VAL A 279 -11.18 14.12 -2.91
C VAL A 279 -10.83 15.41 -3.62
N ILE A 280 -9.53 15.76 -3.64
CA ILE A 280 -9.00 16.88 -4.39
C ILE A 280 -8.03 16.31 -5.41
N ASP A 281 -8.36 16.43 -6.69
CA ASP A 281 -7.55 15.95 -7.80
C ASP A 281 -7.29 17.10 -8.78
N SER A 282 -6.02 17.31 -9.12
CA SER A 282 -5.61 18.38 -10.03
C SER A 282 -5.60 17.95 -11.50
N GLN A 283 -5.71 16.65 -11.80
CA GLN A 283 -5.70 16.10 -13.17
C GLN A 283 -7.04 15.52 -13.61
N SER A 284 -8.07 15.56 -12.74
CA SER A 284 -9.45 15.09 -12.95
C SER A 284 -9.65 13.60 -13.25
N ASP A 285 -8.60 12.83 -13.51
CA ASP A 285 -8.70 11.39 -13.80
C ASP A 285 -9.24 10.57 -12.59
N LEU A 286 -8.82 10.90 -11.37
CA LEU A 286 -9.27 10.19 -10.17
C LEU A 286 -10.74 10.51 -9.86
N ILE A 287 -11.09 11.79 -9.93
CA ILE A 287 -12.47 12.25 -9.65
C ILE A 287 -13.47 11.62 -10.62
N ASN A 288 -13.16 11.60 -11.92
CA ASN A 288 -14.05 11.02 -12.93
C ASN A 288 -14.29 9.52 -12.70
N ASN A 289 -13.26 8.78 -12.31
CA ASN A 289 -13.39 7.35 -11.99
C ASN A 289 -14.29 7.12 -10.77
N ILE A 290 -14.17 7.94 -9.73
CA ILE A 290 -14.99 7.82 -8.51
C ILE A 290 -16.44 8.25 -8.81
N ALA A 291 -16.64 9.40 -9.45
CA ALA A 291 -17.97 9.91 -9.79
C ALA A 291 -18.74 8.95 -10.72
N GLY A 292 -18.04 8.21 -11.58
CA GLY A 292 -18.61 7.19 -12.45
C GLY A 292 -18.99 5.86 -11.78
N LEU A 293 -18.74 5.69 -10.47
CA LEU A 293 -19.09 4.47 -9.77
C LEU A 293 -20.62 4.26 -9.75
N LYS A 294 -21.04 3.03 -10.00
CA LYS A 294 -22.46 2.62 -9.97
C LYS A 294 -23.14 2.98 -8.65
N LEU A 295 -22.42 3.00 -7.53
CA LEU A 295 -22.94 3.33 -6.20
C LEU A 295 -23.64 4.70 -6.12
N PHE A 296 -23.29 5.63 -7.01
CA PHE A 296 -23.89 6.96 -7.12
C PHE A 296 -25.05 7.05 -8.12
N SER A 297 -25.40 5.95 -8.80
CA SER A 297 -26.53 5.92 -9.72
C SER A 297 -27.88 5.92 -8.98
N PRO A 298 -28.98 6.40 -9.61
CA PRO A 298 -30.31 6.37 -9.00
C PRO A 298 -30.70 5.00 -8.44
N GLY A 299 -31.20 4.97 -7.20
CA GLY A 299 -31.60 3.74 -6.51
C GLY A 299 -30.45 2.94 -5.89
N GLN A 300 -29.23 3.47 -5.89
CA GLN A 300 -28.06 2.89 -5.22
C GLN A 300 -27.79 3.58 -3.87
N PRO A 301 -26.99 2.97 -2.97
CA PRO A 301 -26.84 3.45 -1.59
C PRO A 301 -26.34 4.89 -1.47
N LEU A 302 -25.63 5.41 -2.47
CA LEU A 302 -25.02 6.74 -2.45
C LEU A 302 -25.60 7.71 -3.50
N ALA A 303 -26.75 7.39 -4.11
CA ALA A 303 -27.31 8.16 -5.24
C ALA A 303 -27.35 9.68 -5.01
N ASP A 304 -27.77 10.11 -3.82
CA ASP A 304 -27.93 11.53 -3.47
C ASP A 304 -26.78 12.07 -2.61
N ARG A 305 -25.63 11.39 -2.60
CA ARG A 305 -24.49 11.68 -1.70
C ARG A 305 -23.22 12.16 -2.42
N LEU A 306 -23.26 12.32 -3.74
CA LEU A 306 -22.14 12.85 -4.52
C LEU A 306 -22.27 14.37 -4.68
N VAL A 307 -21.23 15.10 -4.27
CA VAL A 307 -21.07 16.52 -4.58
C VAL A 307 -19.81 16.66 -5.44
N LEU A 308 -19.97 17.09 -6.68
CA LEU A 308 -18.88 17.39 -7.58
C LEU A 308 -18.70 18.91 -7.66
N ILE A 309 -17.49 19.38 -7.39
CA ILE A 309 -17.11 20.79 -7.50
C ILE A 309 -16.13 20.89 -8.66
N ASP A 310 -16.59 21.40 -9.79
CA ASP A 310 -15.76 21.67 -10.97
C ASP A 310 -15.76 23.19 -11.25
N PRO A 311 -14.63 23.89 -11.04
CA PRO A 311 -14.54 25.33 -11.31
C PRO A 311 -14.63 25.68 -12.81
N THR A 312 -14.55 24.69 -13.70
CA THR A 312 -14.68 24.87 -15.15
C THR A 312 -16.10 24.65 -15.67
N ASP A 313 -17.01 24.16 -14.83
CA ASP A 313 -18.41 23.97 -15.20
C ASP A 313 -19.09 25.32 -15.47
N LEU A 314 -19.65 25.45 -16.68
CA LEU A 314 -20.36 26.64 -17.15
C LEU A 314 -21.87 26.54 -16.95
N GLU A 315 -22.40 25.32 -16.85
CA GLU A 315 -23.84 25.07 -16.69
C GLU A 315 -24.22 25.11 -15.21
N TRP A 316 -23.36 24.55 -14.35
CA TRP A 316 -23.51 24.51 -12.90
C TRP A 316 -22.27 25.09 -12.20
N PRO A 317 -21.99 26.39 -12.39
CA PRO A 317 -20.79 27.00 -11.82
C PRO A 317 -20.82 26.93 -10.30
N VAL A 318 -19.65 26.67 -9.71
CA VAL A 318 -19.46 26.72 -8.25
C VAL A 318 -19.76 28.14 -7.78
N ALA A 319 -20.77 28.32 -6.95
CA ALA A 319 -21.03 29.58 -6.27
C ALA A 319 -20.30 29.54 -4.92
N LEU A 320 -19.17 30.26 -4.83
CA LEU A 320 -18.46 30.45 -3.57
C LEU A 320 -18.59 31.91 -3.15
N ASN A 321 -19.80 32.34 -2.81
CA ASN A 321 -19.97 33.69 -2.31
C ASN A 321 -19.39 33.81 -0.91
N LEU A 322 -18.21 34.39 -0.82
CA LEU A 322 -17.51 34.62 0.44
C LEU A 322 -18.27 35.60 1.37
N PHE A 323 -19.28 36.33 0.85
CA PHE A 323 -20.16 37.21 1.63
C PHE A 323 -21.52 36.56 1.96
N ASP A 324 -21.88 35.41 1.37
CA ASP A 324 -23.13 34.69 1.68
C ASP A 324 -22.95 33.80 2.91
N VAL A 325 -22.66 34.44 4.03
CA VAL A 325 -22.41 33.73 5.29
C VAL A 325 -23.68 33.75 6.10
N GLY A 326 -24.74 33.19 5.50
CA GLY A 326 -26.04 32.91 6.11
C GLY A 326 -26.45 33.90 7.19
N MET A 327 -26.67 35.17 6.84
CA MET A 327 -27.11 36.21 7.78
C MET A 327 -28.40 35.78 8.52
N ASP A 328 -29.26 35.00 7.88
CA ASP A 328 -30.44 34.39 8.46
C ASP A 328 -30.12 33.42 9.64
N ARG A 329 -28.92 32.83 9.65
CA ARG A 329 -28.41 31.98 10.75
C ARG A 329 -27.71 32.81 11.83
N LEU A 330 -27.13 33.97 11.48
CA LEU A 330 -26.42 34.84 12.43
C LEU A 330 -27.33 35.33 13.55
N ASP A 331 -28.61 35.57 13.28
CA ASP A 331 -29.55 36.02 14.31
C ASP A 331 -29.79 34.97 15.41
N SER A 332 -29.55 33.69 15.13
CA SER A 332 -29.64 32.60 16.10
C SER A 332 -28.36 32.35 16.91
N TYR A 333 -27.22 32.94 16.49
CA TYR A 333 -25.93 32.72 17.14
C TYR A 333 -25.65 33.71 18.28
N SER A 334 -24.89 33.24 19.28
CA SER A 334 -24.36 34.07 20.36
C SER A 334 -23.44 35.17 19.80
N GLN A 335 -23.25 36.26 20.54
CA GLN A 335 -22.35 37.35 20.11
C GLN A 335 -20.92 36.84 19.83
N LEU A 336 -20.43 35.89 20.63
CA LEU A 336 -19.10 35.30 20.47
C LEU A 336 -18.98 34.48 19.17
N ASP A 337 -20.00 33.72 18.81
CA ASP A 337 -19.99 32.90 17.59
C ASP A 337 -20.09 33.78 16.33
N ARG A 338 -20.86 34.88 16.39
CA ARG A 338 -20.90 35.89 15.31
C ARG A 338 -19.51 36.50 15.09
N GLU A 339 -18.79 36.84 16.16
CA GLU A 339 -17.44 37.38 16.08
C GLU A 339 -16.44 36.36 15.51
N ARG A 340 -16.49 35.10 15.97
CA ARG A 340 -15.65 34.02 15.44
C ARG A 340 -15.86 33.78 13.95
N LEU A 341 -17.11 33.67 13.54
CA LEU A 341 -17.47 33.49 12.13
C LEU A 341 -17.00 34.68 11.28
N THR A 342 -17.19 35.90 11.76
CA THR A 342 -16.68 37.12 11.09
C THR A 342 -15.16 37.07 10.93
N ASN A 343 -14.42 36.65 11.96
CA ASN A 343 -12.96 36.53 11.90
C ASN A 343 -12.50 35.40 10.96
N SER A 344 -13.17 34.25 10.97
CA SER A 344 -12.86 33.15 10.04
C SER A 344 -13.11 33.54 8.58
N ILE A 345 -14.16 34.32 8.31
CA ILE A 345 -14.38 34.91 6.97
C ILE A 345 -13.20 35.81 6.60
N LEU A 346 -12.81 36.72 7.49
CA LEU A 346 -11.67 37.61 7.24
C LEU A 346 -10.37 36.85 6.96
N GLU A 347 -10.11 35.77 7.71
CA GLU A 347 -8.95 34.90 7.49
C GLU A 347 -9.00 34.18 6.14
N LEU A 348 -10.18 33.67 5.75
CA LEU A 348 -10.39 33.07 4.43
C LEU A 348 -10.16 34.09 3.31
N TYR A 349 -10.61 35.34 3.48
CA TYR A 349 -10.32 36.42 2.54
C TYR A 349 -8.85 36.77 2.45
N ASP A 350 -8.17 36.92 3.59
CA ASP A 350 -6.73 37.20 3.63
C ASP A 350 -5.96 36.08 2.91
N PHE A 351 -6.39 34.83 3.09
CA PHE A 351 -5.83 33.68 2.37
C PHE A 351 -6.13 33.71 0.87
N VAL A 352 -7.39 33.89 0.45
CA VAL A 352 -7.78 33.88 -0.97
C VAL A 352 -7.15 35.05 -1.72
N LEU A 353 -7.24 36.28 -1.18
CA LEU A 353 -6.63 37.45 -1.82
C LEU A 353 -5.10 37.40 -1.75
N GLY A 354 -4.52 36.87 -0.68
CA GLY A 354 -3.07 36.73 -0.55
C GLY A 354 -2.48 35.68 -1.50
N SER A 355 -3.14 34.53 -1.63
CA SER A 355 -2.72 33.43 -2.50
C SER A 355 -2.95 33.69 -3.99
N LEU A 356 -4.09 34.30 -4.36
CA LEU A 356 -4.40 34.58 -5.78
C LEU A 356 -3.59 35.73 -6.37
N LEU A 357 -3.04 36.62 -5.54
CA LEU A 357 -2.35 37.83 -6.00
C LEU A 357 -0.83 37.82 -5.78
N ASP A 358 -0.26 36.69 -5.33
CA ASP A 358 1.18 36.48 -5.06
C ASP A 358 1.84 37.57 -4.18
N ALA A 359 1.03 38.37 -3.49
CA ALA A 359 1.45 39.47 -2.65
C ALA A 359 0.37 39.77 -1.62
N GLY A 360 0.67 39.49 -0.35
CA GLY A 360 -0.21 39.81 0.77
C GLY A 360 -0.70 41.26 0.75
N LEU A 361 -1.84 41.49 1.38
CA LEU A 361 -2.35 42.84 1.60
C LEU A 361 -1.41 43.59 2.55
N THR A 362 -1.14 44.85 2.24
CA THR A 362 -0.39 45.72 3.17
C THR A 362 -1.21 45.98 4.44
N GLN A 363 -0.56 46.35 5.55
CA GLN A 363 -1.27 46.67 6.80
C GLN A 363 -2.40 47.70 6.61
N LYS A 364 -2.19 48.73 5.76
CA LYS A 364 -3.23 49.72 5.44
C LYS A 364 -4.40 49.13 4.64
N GLN A 365 -4.12 48.21 3.71
CA GLN A 365 -5.15 47.52 2.94
C GLN A 365 -5.97 46.59 3.83
N ASN A 366 -5.33 45.86 4.75
CA ASN A 366 -6.00 45.00 5.73
C ASN A 366 -7.01 45.76 6.59
N VAL A 367 -6.64 46.94 7.09
CA VAL A 367 -7.53 47.75 7.94
C VAL A 367 -8.80 48.14 7.18
N ILE A 368 -8.68 48.67 5.96
CA ILE A 368 -9.84 49.06 5.15
C ILE A 368 -10.68 47.84 4.82
N PHE A 369 -10.05 46.74 4.41
CA PHE A 369 -10.73 45.53 3.99
C PHE A 369 -11.60 44.97 5.11
N ARG A 370 -11.11 44.93 6.35
CA ARG A 370 -11.90 44.50 7.52
C ARG A 370 -13.17 45.34 7.73
N TYR A 371 -13.09 46.65 7.58
CA TYR A 371 -14.27 47.51 7.68
C TYR A 371 -15.24 47.32 6.52
N ILE A 372 -14.72 47.12 5.31
CA ILE A 372 -15.53 46.80 4.13
C ILE A 372 -16.25 45.45 4.29
N THR A 373 -15.56 44.38 4.69
CA THR A 373 -16.20 43.07 4.90
C THR A 373 -17.34 43.16 5.91
N ARG A 374 -17.13 43.90 7.02
CA ARG A 374 -18.19 44.16 8.01
C ARG A 374 -19.40 44.85 7.38
N LEU A 375 -19.18 45.84 6.50
CA LEU A 375 -20.27 46.49 5.77
C LEU A 375 -20.97 45.52 4.81
N LEU A 376 -20.21 44.75 4.03
CA LEU A 376 -20.74 43.84 3.02
C LEU A 376 -21.60 42.73 3.62
N LEU A 377 -21.32 42.30 4.86
CA LEU A 377 -22.22 41.40 5.58
C LEU A 377 -23.62 42.02 5.78
N HIS A 378 -23.75 43.35 5.92
CA HIS A 378 -25.06 44.03 6.02
C HIS A 378 -25.69 44.41 4.68
N VAL A 379 -25.04 44.11 3.56
CA VAL A 379 -25.57 44.35 2.21
C VAL A 379 -26.19 43.03 1.71
N PRO A 380 -27.51 42.97 1.47
CA PRO A 380 -28.15 41.77 0.95
C PRO A 380 -27.54 41.36 -0.39
N ASN A 381 -27.30 40.07 -0.58
CA ASN A 381 -26.75 39.51 -1.82
C ASN A 381 -25.42 40.17 -2.23
N ALA A 382 -24.60 40.58 -1.27
CA ALA A 382 -23.29 41.15 -1.54
C ALA A 382 -22.42 40.15 -2.31
N THR A 383 -21.71 40.63 -3.32
CA THR A 383 -20.79 39.82 -4.15
C THR A 383 -19.45 40.54 -4.31
N ILE A 384 -18.52 39.91 -5.05
CA ILE A 384 -17.28 40.57 -5.45
C ILE A 384 -17.52 41.87 -6.24
N HIS A 385 -18.64 41.96 -6.96
CA HIS A 385 -19.03 43.20 -7.65
C HIS A 385 -19.50 44.27 -6.69
N THR A 386 -20.24 43.92 -5.62
CA THR A 386 -20.60 44.86 -4.54
C THR A 386 -19.35 45.45 -3.88
N LEU A 387 -18.34 44.60 -3.61
CA LEU A 387 -17.04 45.05 -3.12
C LEU A 387 -16.36 46.01 -4.10
N ARG A 388 -16.34 45.68 -5.39
CA ARG A 388 -15.77 46.52 -6.45
C ARG A 388 -16.43 47.90 -6.47
N GLU A 389 -17.76 47.93 -6.53
CA GLU A 389 -18.56 49.16 -6.59
C GLU A 389 -18.41 50.03 -5.33
N LEU A 390 -18.29 49.42 -4.16
CA LEU A 390 -18.06 50.14 -2.91
C LEU A 390 -16.69 50.86 -2.89
N LEU A 391 -15.69 50.29 -3.54
CA LEU A 391 -14.34 50.85 -3.64
C LEU A 391 -14.19 51.93 -4.73
N GLU A 392 -15.15 52.02 -5.66
CA GLU A 392 -15.21 53.04 -6.69
C GLU A 392 -15.57 54.44 -6.11
N GLU A 393 -15.41 55.46 -6.94
CA GLU A 393 -15.74 56.83 -6.55
C GLU A 393 -17.26 56.95 -6.28
N GLY A 394 -17.63 57.53 -5.14
CA GLY A 394 -19.03 57.62 -4.69
C GLY A 394 -19.59 56.32 -4.09
N GLY A 395 -18.80 55.24 -3.97
CA GLY A 395 -19.27 53.97 -3.41
C GLY A 395 -19.83 54.08 -1.98
N GLY A 396 -19.22 54.91 -1.13
CA GLY A 396 -19.72 55.17 0.23
C GLY A 396 -21.13 55.78 0.26
N ASP A 397 -21.44 56.68 -0.68
CA ASP A 397 -22.76 57.29 -0.77
C ASP A 397 -23.80 56.30 -1.29
N ARG A 398 -23.41 55.46 -2.28
CA ARG A 398 -24.24 54.41 -2.88
C ARG A 398 -24.72 53.38 -1.86
N TYR A 399 -23.88 53.07 -0.86
CA TYR A 399 -24.19 52.08 0.18
C TYR A 399 -24.51 52.74 1.55
N SER A 400 -24.84 54.03 1.57
CA SER A 400 -25.11 54.81 2.79
C SER A 400 -26.21 54.23 3.70
N GLU A 401 -27.26 53.64 3.12
CA GLU A 401 -28.33 52.97 3.87
C GLU A 401 -27.80 51.78 4.69
N HIS A 402 -26.85 51.01 4.14
CA HIS A 402 -26.25 49.88 4.82
C HIS A 402 -25.20 50.33 5.84
N ILE A 403 -24.46 51.41 5.54
CA ILE A 403 -23.52 52.04 6.49
C ILE A 403 -24.25 52.49 7.75
N ALA A 404 -25.48 53.02 7.62
CA ALA A 404 -26.28 53.44 8.77
C ALA A 404 -26.63 52.30 9.74
N LYS A 405 -26.57 51.03 9.29
CA LYS A 405 -26.81 49.82 10.11
C LYS A 405 -25.60 49.43 10.96
N LEU A 406 -24.41 49.93 10.64
CA LEU A 406 -23.18 49.68 11.40
C LEU A 406 -23.20 50.40 12.76
N GLN A 407 -22.40 49.90 13.70
CA GLN A 407 -22.23 50.47 15.03
C GLN A 407 -20.74 50.66 15.40
N GLY A 408 -20.50 51.51 16.40
CA GLY A 408 -19.17 51.72 16.99
C GLY A 408 -18.11 52.20 15.98
N SER A 409 -16.92 51.64 16.06
CA SER A 409 -15.77 52.05 15.23
C SER A 409 -15.98 51.83 13.74
N ALA A 410 -16.78 50.83 13.34
CA ALA A 410 -17.06 50.56 11.94
C ALA A 410 -17.87 51.71 11.31
N ARG A 411 -18.91 52.19 12.00
CA ARG A 411 -19.70 53.33 11.53
C ARG A 411 -18.86 54.61 11.47
N ALA A 412 -18.10 54.91 12.51
CA ALA A 412 -17.23 56.09 12.56
C ALA A 412 -16.19 56.09 11.43
N PHE A 413 -15.63 54.93 11.08
CA PHE A 413 -14.71 54.79 9.96
C PHE A 413 -15.37 55.18 8.62
N PHE A 414 -16.59 54.74 8.34
CA PHE A 414 -17.27 55.09 7.09
C PHE A 414 -17.71 56.56 7.05
N GLU A 415 -18.09 57.15 8.18
CA GLU A 415 -18.52 58.56 8.27
C GLU A 415 -17.36 59.55 8.16
N HIS A 416 -16.16 59.18 8.63
CA HIS A 416 -15.04 60.13 8.77
C HIS A 416 -13.80 59.79 7.92
N GLU A 417 -13.51 58.51 7.72
CA GLU A 417 -12.22 58.05 7.17
C GLU A 417 -12.35 57.51 5.74
N PHE A 418 -13.40 56.73 5.44
CA PHE A 418 -13.51 55.98 4.18
C PHE A 418 -13.47 56.84 2.90
N ASN A 419 -14.03 58.05 2.96
CA ASN A 419 -14.01 59.04 1.87
C ASN A 419 -12.84 60.04 1.99
N GLY A 420 -12.00 59.90 3.02
CA GLY A 420 -10.82 60.73 3.25
C GLY A 420 -9.74 60.55 2.18
N LYS A 421 -8.94 61.61 1.98
CA LYS A 421 -7.86 61.61 0.98
C LYS A 421 -6.79 60.55 1.25
N GLU A 422 -6.56 60.21 2.52
CA GLU A 422 -5.55 59.20 2.91
C GLU A 422 -5.88 57.80 2.37
N PHE A 423 -7.16 57.44 2.33
CA PHE A 423 -7.61 56.12 1.88
C PHE A 423 -7.93 56.04 0.39
N ALA A 424 -8.02 57.17 -0.31
CA ALA A 424 -8.27 57.21 -1.76
C ALA A 424 -7.20 56.47 -2.59
N ALA A 425 -5.93 56.50 -2.15
CA ALA A 425 -4.86 55.75 -2.81
C ALA A 425 -4.97 54.24 -2.52
N THR A 426 -5.29 53.87 -1.29
CA THR A 426 -5.42 52.47 -0.87
C THR A 426 -6.63 51.80 -1.51
N LYS A 427 -7.79 52.47 -1.59
CA LYS A 427 -8.98 51.97 -2.32
C LYS A 427 -8.65 51.66 -3.78
N ARG A 428 -7.94 52.56 -4.46
CA ARG A 428 -7.49 52.34 -5.85
C ARG A 428 -6.53 51.16 -5.98
N GLN A 429 -5.65 50.91 -5.01
CA GLN A 429 -4.77 49.75 -5.02
C GLN A 429 -5.53 48.44 -4.85
N VAL A 430 -6.49 48.38 -3.91
CA VAL A 430 -7.35 47.21 -3.71
C VAL A 430 -8.23 46.97 -4.94
N LEU A 431 -8.80 48.03 -5.51
CA LEU A 431 -9.61 47.94 -6.73
C LEU A 431 -8.82 47.37 -7.92
N ARG A 432 -7.58 47.84 -8.14
CA ARG A 432 -6.70 47.27 -9.18
C ARG A 432 -6.43 45.78 -8.98
N ARG A 433 -6.22 45.36 -7.73
CA ARG A 433 -6.04 43.95 -7.37
C ARG A 433 -7.31 43.13 -7.66
N LEU A 434 -8.49 43.65 -7.33
CA LEU A 434 -9.77 43.00 -7.64
C LEU A 434 -9.96 42.82 -9.15
N TYR A 435 -9.60 43.81 -9.96
CA TYR A 435 -9.64 43.66 -11.42
C TYR A 435 -8.72 42.55 -11.93
N GLY A 436 -7.57 42.30 -11.29
CA GLY A 436 -6.72 41.15 -11.62
C GLY A 436 -7.35 39.79 -11.29
N ILE A 437 -8.15 39.70 -10.22
CA ILE A 437 -8.91 38.47 -9.91
C ILE A 437 -10.06 38.29 -10.91
N LEU A 438 -10.79 39.37 -11.19
CA LEU A 438 -11.94 39.36 -12.11
C LEU A 438 -11.54 39.13 -13.57
N GLU A 439 -10.29 39.40 -13.95
CA GLU A 439 -9.77 39.06 -15.28
C GLU A 439 -9.86 37.55 -15.56
N ASN A 440 -9.76 36.73 -14.51
CA ASN A 440 -10.01 35.30 -14.62
C ASN A 440 -11.52 35.03 -14.55
N GLN A 441 -12.11 34.68 -15.70
CA GLN A 441 -13.54 34.41 -15.85
C GLN A 441 -14.07 33.32 -14.92
N THR A 442 -13.25 32.34 -14.53
CA THR A 442 -13.65 31.29 -13.58
C THR A 442 -13.83 31.87 -12.18
N PHE A 443 -12.91 32.71 -11.72
CA PHE A 443 -13.05 33.38 -10.43
C PHE A 443 -14.18 34.41 -10.42
N GLU A 444 -14.33 35.17 -11.51
CA GLU A 444 -15.47 36.07 -11.65
C GLU A 444 -16.79 35.31 -11.54
N ARG A 445 -17.00 34.22 -12.30
CA ARG A 445 -18.21 33.39 -12.16
C ARG A 445 -18.38 32.88 -10.73
N MET A 446 -17.32 32.40 -10.10
CA MET A 446 -17.40 31.79 -8.77
C MET A 446 -17.80 32.77 -7.67
N PHE A 447 -17.32 34.02 -7.72
CA PHE A 447 -17.54 35.02 -6.67
C PHE A 447 -18.68 36.02 -6.95
N SER A 448 -19.29 35.96 -8.14
CA SER A 448 -20.34 36.88 -8.57
C SER A 448 -21.76 36.39 -8.33
N HIS A 449 -21.93 35.13 -7.94
CA HIS A 449 -23.23 34.60 -7.54
C HIS A 449 -23.56 35.05 -6.10
N PRO A 450 -24.79 35.51 -5.83
CA PRO A 450 -25.17 35.97 -4.50
C PRO A 450 -25.44 34.84 -3.50
N LYS A 451 -25.77 33.63 -3.98
CA LYS A 451 -25.98 32.40 -3.22
C LYS A 451 -25.46 31.21 -4.01
#